data_AF-A0A7T0G410-F1
#
_entry.id   AF-A0A7T0G410-F1
#
_cell.length_a   1.000
_cell.length_b   1.000
_cell.length_c   1.000
_cell.angle_alpha   90.00
_cell.angle_beta   90.00
_cell.angle_gamma   90.00
#
_symmetry.space_group_name_H-M   'P 1'
#
loop_
_entity.id
_entity.type
_entity.pdbx_description
1 polymer ?
#
loop_
_entity_poly.entity_id
_entity_poly.type
_entity_poly.pdbx_seq_one_letter_code
_entity_poly.pdbx_strand_id
1 'polypeptide(L)'
;MGSRSQIFSTQSREQWLEWFREECLVDGLDGSLAEAFLDYLADRGLFAIASDEQWRWNSAGETTVSRDHLDKDMEKLGAANTMNALSYFIKDYKASVLPQSPADSSSARSHLFGSKKTRSKNSSSDLSNQQIVKKMESQLRPFLEQEKILTALFEGPRVAKDRARLLCNFVMKQIQHQVPRREWEQLSRRRHR
;
A
#
# COMPACT_ATOMS: atom_id res chain seq x y z
N MET A 1 16.60 26.90 1.22
CA MET A 1 16.61 26.39 2.60
C MET A 1 17.40 25.11 2.59
N GLY A 2 18.42 24.96 3.44
CA GLY A 2 19.32 23.81 3.40
C GLY A 2 18.62 22.57 3.95
N SER A 3 18.65 21.47 3.21
CA SER A 3 18.20 20.15 3.66
C SER A 3 18.81 19.81 5.01
N ARG A 4 17.97 19.54 6.01
CA ARG A 4 18.41 19.05 7.32
C ARG A 4 18.52 17.54 7.21
N SER A 5 19.69 17.05 6.79
CA SER A 5 19.98 15.61 6.66
C SER A 5 19.89 14.84 7.99
N GLN A 6 19.74 15.54 9.12
CA GLN A 6 19.64 14.99 10.46
C GLN A 6 18.67 15.81 11.32
N ILE A 7 18.02 15.13 12.26
CA ILE A 7 17.13 15.71 13.27
C ILE A 7 17.49 15.13 14.65
N PHE A 8 17.32 15.89 15.74
CA PHE A 8 17.51 15.33 17.08
C PHE A 8 16.54 14.17 17.34
N SER A 9 16.98 13.15 18.10
CA SER A 9 16.16 11.97 18.41
C SER A 9 14.91 12.28 19.21
N THR A 10 14.84 13.40 19.92
CA THR A 10 13.68 13.84 20.70
C THR A 10 13.20 15.17 20.15
N GLN A 11 11.97 15.19 19.63
CA GLN A 11 11.37 16.37 19.01
C GLN A 11 9.85 16.37 19.17
N SER A 12 9.21 17.49 18.90
CA SER A 12 7.75 17.54 18.82
C SER A 12 7.23 16.70 17.64
N ARG A 13 5.97 16.27 17.72
CA ARG A 13 5.30 15.56 16.62
C ARG A 13 5.34 16.36 15.32
N GLU A 14 5.16 17.67 15.39
CA GLU A 14 5.16 18.58 14.23
C GLU A 14 6.54 18.64 13.56
N GLN A 15 7.61 18.71 14.34
CA GLN A 15 8.98 18.71 13.82
C GLN A 15 9.34 17.37 13.17
N TRP A 16 8.86 16.26 13.73
CA TRP A 16 8.97 14.96 13.07
C TRP A 16 8.23 14.94 11.73
N LEU A 17 7.00 15.45 11.68
CA LEU A 17 6.22 15.52 10.44
C LEU A 17 6.91 16.37 9.38
N GLU A 18 7.43 17.53 9.76
CA GLU A 18 8.16 18.43 8.85
C GLU A 18 9.38 17.74 8.26
N TRP A 19 10.24 17.17 9.11
CA TRP A 19 11.43 16.46 8.67
C TRP A 19 11.11 15.24 7.79
N PHE A 20 10.09 14.46 8.15
CA PHE A 20 9.66 13.34 7.32
C PHE A 20 9.19 13.81 5.95
N ARG A 21 8.40 14.89 5.86
CA ARG A 21 7.92 15.42 4.56
C ARG A 21 9.05 15.91 3.67
N GLU A 22 10.01 16.63 4.24
CA GLU A 22 11.12 17.20 3.48
C GLU A 22 12.10 16.12 3.01
N GLU A 23 12.55 15.27 3.93
CA GLU A 23 13.73 14.42 3.72
C GLU A 23 13.38 12.96 3.46
N CYS A 24 12.20 12.49 3.89
CA CYS A 24 11.91 11.05 3.93
C CYS A 24 10.80 10.58 2.99
N LEU A 25 9.70 11.30 2.96
CA LEU A 25 8.45 10.91 2.32
C LEU A 25 8.43 11.27 0.84
N VAL A 26 7.76 10.46 0.02
CA VAL A 26 7.53 10.71 -1.41
C VAL A 26 6.88 12.09 -1.63
N ASP A 27 7.32 12.80 -2.66
CA ASP A 27 6.84 14.16 -2.94
C ASP A 27 5.33 14.20 -3.21
N GLY A 28 4.67 15.23 -2.67
CA GLY A 28 3.24 15.47 -2.88
C GLY A 28 2.31 14.61 -2.01
N LEU A 29 2.82 13.94 -0.98
CA LEU A 29 2.00 13.29 0.05
C LEU A 29 1.14 14.33 0.80
N ASP A 30 -0.16 14.05 0.90
CA ASP A 30 -1.09 14.89 1.68
C ASP A 30 -0.70 14.91 3.17
N GLY A 31 -1.00 16.02 3.84
CA GLY A 31 -0.64 16.17 5.24
C GLY A 31 -1.32 15.17 6.17
N SER A 32 -2.58 14.84 5.90
CA SER A 32 -3.33 13.82 6.63
C SER A 32 -2.70 12.44 6.49
N LEU A 33 -2.13 12.16 5.32
CA LEU A 33 -1.50 10.88 5.02
C LEU A 33 -0.12 10.76 5.66
N ALA A 34 0.66 11.85 5.67
CA ALA A 34 1.92 11.94 6.40
C ALA A 34 1.71 11.75 7.92
N GLU A 35 0.65 12.34 8.47
CA GLU A 35 0.26 12.12 9.86
C GLU A 35 -0.13 10.67 10.17
N ALA A 36 -1.01 10.10 9.34
CA ALA A 36 -1.42 8.70 9.51
C ALA A 36 -0.21 7.75 9.40
N PHE A 37 0.74 8.07 8.53
CA PHE A 37 1.97 7.29 8.40
C PHE A 37 2.86 7.41 9.64
N LEU A 38 3.03 8.62 10.20
CA LEU A 38 3.79 8.81 11.43
C LEU A 38 3.16 8.05 12.61
N ASP A 39 1.83 8.12 12.74
CA ASP A 39 1.08 7.40 13.77
C ASP A 39 1.23 5.87 13.59
N TYR A 40 1.25 5.39 12.34
CA TYR A 40 1.56 3.99 12.03
C TYR A 40 2.97 3.58 12.49
N LEU A 41 3.99 4.41 12.26
CA LEU A 41 5.35 4.14 12.73
C LEU A 41 5.42 4.09 14.27
N ALA A 42 4.67 4.95 14.95
CA ALA A 42 4.57 4.94 16.41
C ALA A 42 3.88 3.67 16.93
N ASP A 43 2.80 3.22 16.30
CA ASP A 43 2.13 1.95 16.63
C ASP A 43 3.03 0.72 16.41
N ARG A 44 4.02 0.84 15.54
CA ARG A 44 5.07 -0.18 15.32
C ARG A 44 6.25 -0.07 16.27
N GLY A 45 6.19 0.84 17.25
CA GLY A 45 7.18 0.95 18.32
C GLY A 45 8.48 1.65 17.89
N LEU A 46 8.47 2.43 16.81
CA LEU A 46 9.63 3.25 16.42
C LEU A 46 9.77 4.51 17.27
N PHE A 47 8.66 4.96 17.87
CA PHE A 47 8.63 6.11 18.76
C PHE A 47 8.31 5.70 20.20
N ALA A 48 8.95 6.35 21.16
CA ALA A 48 8.51 6.44 22.54
C ALA A 48 8.04 7.86 22.86
N ILE A 49 7.12 7.97 23.81
CA ILE A 49 6.74 9.26 24.38
C ILE A 49 7.82 9.63 25.41
N ALA A 50 8.60 10.68 25.12
CA ALA A 50 9.59 11.20 26.06
C ALA A 50 8.96 12.18 27.07
N SER A 51 7.94 12.92 26.64
CA SER A 51 7.06 13.77 27.46
C SER A 51 5.73 13.97 26.73
N ASP A 52 4.75 14.65 27.35
CA ASP A 52 3.39 14.83 26.80
C ASP A 52 3.36 15.35 25.34
N GLU A 53 4.37 16.10 24.92
CA GLU A 53 4.47 16.66 23.57
C GLU A 53 5.69 16.21 22.76
N GLN A 54 6.61 15.45 23.37
CA GLN A 54 7.87 15.06 22.72
C GLN A 54 7.93 13.58 22.43
N TRP A 55 8.25 13.29 21.17
CA TRP A 55 8.41 11.95 20.64
C TRP A 55 9.90 11.68 20.46
N ARG A 56 10.34 10.54 20.99
CA ARG A 56 11.71 10.07 20.89
C ARG A 56 11.80 8.87 19.95
N TRP A 57 12.74 8.89 19.01
CA TRP A 57 13.04 7.74 18.17
C TRP A 57 13.79 6.67 18.98
N ASN A 58 13.26 5.45 19.02
CA ASN A 58 13.71 4.42 19.97
C ASN A 58 15.11 3.88 19.67
N SER A 59 15.46 3.68 18.39
CA SER A 59 16.74 3.05 18.02
C SER A 59 17.94 3.99 18.07
N ALA A 60 17.70 5.31 18.11
CA ALA A 60 18.73 6.33 17.92
C ALA A 60 19.35 6.82 19.24
N GLY A 61 18.97 6.24 20.38
CA GLY A 61 19.49 6.64 21.68
C GLY A 61 19.19 8.12 21.98
N GLU A 62 20.19 8.88 22.43
CA GLU A 62 20.09 10.32 22.72
C GLU A 62 20.64 11.22 21.60
N THR A 63 21.13 10.63 20.50
CA THR A 63 21.79 11.36 19.41
C THR A 63 20.81 11.83 18.33
N THR A 64 21.31 12.28 17.19
CA THR A 64 20.51 12.64 16.02
C THR A 64 20.08 11.40 15.22
N VAL A 65 18.89 11.43 14.64
CA VAL A 65 18.42 10.50 13.62
C VAL A 65 18.84 11.02 12.25
N SER A 66 19.55 10.19 11.50
CA SER A 66 19.86 10.42 10.09
C SER A 66 19.01 9.52 9.21
N ARG A 67 19.01 9.80 7.90
CA ARG A 67 18.35 8.96 6.90
C ARG A 67 18.78 7.48 6.97
N ASP A 68 20.07 7.21 7.15
CA ASP A 68 20.60 5.85 7.27
C ASP A 68 20.06 5.08 8.47
N HIS A 69 19.77 5.77 9.58
CA HIS A 69 19.14 5.14 10.76
C HIS A 69 17.71 4.73 10.44
N LEU A 70 16.98 5.62 9.75
CA LEU A 70 15.62 5.36 9.31
C LEU A 70 15.58 4.15 8.35
N ASP A 71 16.44 4.10 7.34
CA ASP A 71 16.44 3.00 6.37
C ASP A 71 16.69 1.64 7.05
N LYS A 72 17.62 1.57 8.01
CA LYS A 72 17.87 0.34 8.80
C LYS A 72 16.66 -0.09 9.62
N ASP A 73 15.94 0.83 10.23
CA ASP A 73 14.76 0.49 11.02
C ASP A 73 13.56 0.14 10.13
N MET A 74 13.44 0.77 8.97
CA MET A 74 12.46 0.40 7.96
C MET A 74 12.74 -0.98 7.39
N GLU A 75 13.99 -1.36 7.16
CA GLU A 75 14.38 -2.73 6.79
C GLU A 75 13.97 -3.75 7.85
N LYS A 76 14.21 -3.49 9.14
CA LYS A 76 13.75 -4.38 10.23
C LYS A 76 12.23 -4.48 10.27
N LEU A 77 11.53 -3.36 10.16
CA LEU A 77 10.07 -3.32 10.14
C LEU A 77 9.51 -4.05 8.91
N GLY A 78 10.16 -3.89 7.76
CA GLY A 78 9.83 -4.56 6.51
C GLY A 78 10.08 -6.06 6.56
N ALA A 79 11.13 -6.52 7.24
CA ALA A 79 11.42 -7.94 7.41
C ALA A 79 10.43 -8.64 8.37
N ALA A 80 9.92 -7.91 9.36
CA ALA A 80 8.91 -8.44 10.29
C ALA A 80 7.51 -8.51 9.66
N ASN A 81 7.24 -7.71 8.62
CA ASN A 81 5.94 -7.63 7.97
C ASN A 81 5.94 -8.38 6.64
N THR A 82 5.03 -9.34 6.48
CA THR A 82 4.85 -10.11 5.23
C THR A 82 4.46 -9.26 4.02
N MET A 83 4.00 -8.01 4.23
CA MET A 83 3.74 -7.02 3.19
C MET A 83 4.51 -5.75 3.49
N ASN A 84 5.56 -5.49 2.70
CA ASN A 84 6.35 -4.28 2.86
C ASN A 84 5.75 -3.13 2.04
N ALA A 85 4.75 -2.45 2.63
CA ALA A 85 4.12 -1.27 2.04
C ALA A 85 4.94 0.02 2.20
N LEU A 86 6.07 -0.02 2.92
CA LEU A 86 6.87 1.17 3.26
C LEU A 86 7.48 1.83 2.02
N SER A 87 7.79 1.06 0.97
CA SER A 87 8.34 1.57 -0.30
C SER A 87 7.42 2.50 -1.07
N TYR A 88 6.13 2.50 -0.75
CA TYR A 88 5.18 3.46 -1.33
C TYR A 88 5.25 4.82 -0.65
N PHE A 89 5.68 4.90 0.60
CA PHE A 89 5.68 6.13 1.39
C PHE A 89 7.05 6.81 1.44
N ILE A 90 8.13 6.03 1.38
CA ILE A 90 9.48 6.50 1.64
C ILE A 90 10.27 6.65 0.34
N LYS A 91 10.87 7.83 0.12
CA LYS A 91 11.78 8.14 -1.00
C LYS A 91 12.93 7.13 -1.05
N ASP A 92 13.29 6.68 -2.25
CA ASP A 92 14.44 5.81 -2.53
C ASP A 92 14.51 4.48 -1.73
N TYR A 93 13.46 4.13 -0.98
CA TYR A 93 13.41 2.89 -0.21
C TYR A 93 13.12 1.70 -1.12
N LYS A 94 14.13 0.88 -1.34
CA LYS A 94 14.02 -0.33 -2.15
C LYS A 94 13.54 -1.50 -1.31
N ALA A 95 12.23 -1.62 -1.14
CA ALA A 95 11.64 -2.89 -0.75
C ALA A 95 10.46 -3.26 -1.65
N SER A 96 10.61 -4.40 -2.33
CA SER A 96 9.61 -4.95 -3.23
C SER A 96 9.39 -6.42 -2.89
N VAL A 97 8.44 -6.67 -2.00
CA VAL A 97 7.60 -7.88 -2.09
C VAL A 97 6.16 -7.39 -1.96
N LEU A 98 5.55 -7.16 -3.12
CA LEU A 98 4.10 -7.02 -3.21
C LEU A 98 3.45 -8.34 -2.79
N PRO A 99 2.23 -8.32 -2.21
CA PRO A 99 1.36 -9.47 -2.34
C PRO A 99 1.17 -9.69 -3.85
N GLN A 100 1.57 -10.87 -4.34
CA GLN A 100 1.30 -11.24 -5.74
C GLN A 100 -0.16 -10.94 -6.02
N SER A 101 -0.43 -10.26 -7.15
CA SER A 101 -1.80 -10.01 -7.55
C SER A 101 -2.56 -11.35 -7.53
N PRO A 102 -3.80 -11.41 -7.03
CA PRO A 102 -4.61 -12.63 -7.15
C PRO A 102 -4.82 -13.06 -8.61
N ALA A 103 -4.48 -12.20 -9.59
CA ALA A 103 -4.39 -12.56 -11.00
C ALA A 103 -3.23 -13.53 -11.31
N ASP A 104 -2.10 -13.41 -10.60
CA ASP A 104 -0.87 -14.18 -10.86
C ASP A 104 -0.87 -15.53 -10.14
N SER A 105 -1.61 -15.66 -9.02
CA SER A 105 -1.82 -16.94 -8.32
C SER A 105 -2.85 -17.85 -8.99
N SER A 106 -3.39 -17.47 -10.16
CA SER A 106 -4.31 -18.30 -10.96
C SER A 106 -3.58 -19.09 -12.08
N SER A 107 -2.38 -19.61 -11.81
CA SER A 107 -1.81 -20.66 -12.67
C SER A 107 -2.56 -22.00 -12.55
N ALA A 108 -3.35 -22.18 -11.49
CA ALA A 108 -4.41 -23.18 -11.47
C ALA A 108 -5.65 -22.66 -12.21
N ARG A 109 -5.54 -22.44 -13.53
CA ARG A 109 -6.72 -22.49 -14.41
C ARG A 109 -7.24 -23.92 -14.34
N SER A 110 -8.11 -24.21 -13.38
CA SER A 110 -9.00 -25.35 -13.53
C SER A 110 -9.76 -25.10 -14.84
N HIS A 111 -9.59 -26.04 -15.76
CA HIS A 111 -10.20 -26.04 -17.08
C HIS A 111 -11.72 -25.80 -16.96
N LEU A 112 -12.16 -24.54 -17.07
CA LEU A 112 -13.57 -24.20 -17.31
C LEU A 112 -13.99 -24.51 -18.76
N PHE A 113 -13.04 -24.87 -19.61
CA PHE A 113 -13.29 -25.45 -20.92
C PHE A 113 -12.90 -26.92 -20.91
N GLY A 114 -13.78 -27.72 -20.28
CA GLY A 114 -13.87 -29.15 -20.52
C GLY A 114 -14.13 -29.41 -22.00
N SER A 115 -13.52 -30.48 -22.49
CA SER A 115 -13.31 -30.84 -23.89
C SER A 115 -14.58 -31.01 -24.74
N LYS A 116 -14.44 -30.54 -25.99
CA LYS A 116 -15.18 -30.90 -27.23
C LYS A 116 -16.56 -31.57 -27.07
N LYS A 117 -17.60 -30.83 -27.44
CA LYS A 117 -18.64 -31.32 -28.37
C LYS A 117 -19.11 -30.17 -29.27
N THR A 118 -19.14 -30.45 -30.56
CA THR A 118 -19.57 -29.55 -31.62
C THR A 118 -21.03 -29.15 -31.44
N ARG A 119 -21.39 -27.92 -31.84
CA ARG A 119 -22.46 -27.57 -32.81
C ARG A 119 -23.08 -26.20 -32.51
N SER A 120 -23.24 -25.45 -33.61
CA SER A 120 -24.21 -24.36 -33.83
C SER A 120 -23.89 -22.94 -33.36
N LYS A 121 -23.59 -22.10 -34.37
CA LYS A 121 -24.11 -20.74 -34.63
C LYS A 121 -25.06 -20.15 -33.57
N ASN A 122 -24.73 -18.92 -33.19
CA ASN A 122 -25.59 -17.83 -32.71
C ASN A 122 -26.34 -18.07 -31.39
N SER A 123 -25.71 -17.69 -30.28
CA SER A 123 -26.43 -16.97 -29.23
C SER A 123 -25.49 -15.94 -28.59
N SER A 124 -25.77 -14.67 -28.82
CA SER A 124 -25.38 -13.63 -27.87
C SER A 124 -26.23 -13.91 -26.64
N SER A 125 -25.64 -14.54 -25.62
CA SER A 125 -26.37 -14.85 -24.39
C SER A 125 -26.67 -13.54 -23.65
N ASP A 126 -27.95 -13.13 -23.64
CA ASP A 126 -28.45 -12.13 -22.71
C ASP A 126 -28.17 -12.61 -21.29
N LEU A 127 -27.17 -12.01 -20.64
CA LEU A 127 -26.88 -12.30 -19.25
C LEU A 127 -28.05 -11.77 -18.42
N SER A 128 -28.70 -12.66 -17.67
CA SER A 128 -29.70 -12.23 -16.67
C SER A 128 -29.02 -11.29 -15.66
N ASN A 129 -29.74 -10.28 -15.18
CA ASN A 129 -29.24 -9.33 -14.18
C ASN A 129 -28.59 -10.04 -12.98
N GLN A 130 -29.12 -11.19 -12.54
CA GLN A 130 -28.54 -11.98 -11.45
C GLN A 130 -27.19 -12.62 -11.81
N GLN A 131 -27.00 -13.03 -13.06
CA GLN A 131 -25.72 -13.57 -13.54
C GLN A 131 -24.66 -12.45 -13.64
N ILE A 132 -25.08 -11.24 -14.03
CA ILE A 132 -24.21 -10.04 -14.04
C ILE A 132 -23.76 -9.71 -12.62
N VAL A 133 -24.69 -9.65 -11.65
CA VAL A 133 -24.38 -9.35 -10.24
C VAL A 133 -23.43 -10.40 -9.67
N LYS A 134 -23.72 -11.70 -9.81
CA LYS A 134 -22.83 -12.78 -9.34
C LYS A 134 -21.44 -12.70 -9.95
N LYS A 135 -21.36 -12.38 -11.24
CA LYS A 135 -20.08 -12.19 -11.94
C LYS A 135 -19.32 -10.99 -11.37
N MET A 136 -19.97 -9.86 -11.18
CA MET A 136 -19.36 -8.66 -10.57
C MET A 136 -18.87 -8.93 -9.15
N GLU A 137 -19.67 -9.58 -8.30
CA GLU A 137 -19.27 -9.98 -6.95
C GLU A 137 -18.02 -10.87 -6.98
N SER A 138 -17.98 -11.87 -7.86
CA SER A 138 -16.83 -12.77 -8.00
C SER A 138 -15.56 -12.03 -8.45
N GLN A 139 -15.71 -11.01 -9.29
CA GLN A 139 -14.60 -10.20 -9.80
C GLN A 139 -14.09 -9.20 -8.77
N LEU A 140 -14.97 -8.65 -7.93
CA LEU A 140 -14.63 -7.66 -6.91
C LEU A 140 -14.07 -8.27 -5.63
N ARG A 141 -14.51 -9.49 -5.29
CA ARG A 141 -14.08 -10.21 -4.08
C ARG A 141 -12.57 -10.19 -3.80
N PRO A 142 -11.67 -10.51 -4.75
CA PRO A 142 -10.22 -10.46 -4.49
C PRO A 142 -9.72 -9.08 -4.07
N PHE A 143 -10.29 -8.01 -4.63
CA PHE A 143 -9.90 -6.64 -4.27
C PHE A 143 -10.37 -6.27 -2.87
N LEU A 144 -11.59 -6.68 -2.49
CA LEU A 144 -12.13 -6.46 -1.15
C LEU A 144 -11.36 -7.26 -0.08
N GLU A 145 -10.91 -8.47 -0.41
CA GLU A 145 -10.05 -9.27 0.48
C GLU A 145 -8.68 -8.62 0.65
N GLN A 146 -8.07 -8.13 -0.43
CA GLN A 146 -6.78 -7.43 -0.36
C GLN A 146 -6.88 -6.09 0.40
N GLU A 147 -7.94 -5.31 0.20
CA GLU A 147 -8.20 -4.08 0.96
C GLU A 147 -8.33 -4.36 2.45
N LYS A 148 -9.05 -5.43 2.84
CA LYS A 148 -9.17 -5.84 4.25
C LYS A 148 -7.82 -6.20 4.85
N ILE A 149 -6.99 -6.97 4.15
CA ILE A 149 -5.65 -7.35 4.61
C ILE A 149 -4.76 -6.11 4.77
N LEU A 150 -4.73 -5.23 3.77
CA LEU A 150 -3.97 -3.97 3.82
C LEU A 150 -4.46 -3.04 4.93
N THR A 151 -5.76 -2.92 5.12
CA THR A 151 -6.32 -2.07 6.17
C THR A 151 -5.93 -2.61 7.55
N ALA A 152 -6.09 -3.92 7.78
CA ALA A 152 -5.68 -4.57 9.02
C ALA A 152 -4.16 -4.44 9.28
N LEU A 153 -3.34 -4.38 8.23
CA LEU A 153 -1.90 -4.11 8.35
C LEU A 153 -1.61 -2.70 8.89
N PHE A 154 -2.45 -1.71 8.62
CA PHE A 154 -2.24 -0.33 9.08
C PHE A 154 -2.98 0.00 10.37
N GLU A 155 -4.01 -0.74 10.74
CA GLU A 155 -4.75 -0.52 11.98
C GLU A 155 -3.87 -0.74 13.22
N GLY A 156 -4.03 0.15 14.20
CA GLY A 156 -3.28 0.12 15.46
C GLY A 156 -3.87 1.07 16.51
N PRO A 157 -3.25 1.15 17.70
CA PRO A 157 -3.72 2.01 18.79
C PRO A 157 -3.89 3.48 18.43
N ARG A 158 -3.03 4.04 17.56
CA ARG A 158 -3.06 5.43 17.09
C ARG A 158 -3.68 5.56 15.70
N VAL A 159 -3.61 4.50 14.89
CA VAL A 159 -4.22 4.47 13.55
C VAL A 159 -5.57 3.77 13.59
N ALA A 160 -6.63 4.57 13.76
CA ALA A 160 -8.00 4.10 13.61
C ALA A 160 -8.31 3.64 12.18
N LYS A 161 -9.35 2.81 12.03
CA LYS A 161 -9.77 2.21 10.76
C LYS A 161 -9.87 3.17 9.57
N ASP A 162 -10.41 4.36 9.76
CA ASP A 162 -10.55 5.33 8.68
C ASP A 162 -9.19 5.89 8.22
N ARG A 163 -8.24 6.08 9.15
CA ARG A 163 -6.85 6.45 8.82
C ARG A 163 -6.08 5.29 8.17
N ALA A 164 -6.32 4.06 8.63
CA ALA A 164 -5.76 2.86 8.01
C ALA A 164 -6.23 2.70 6.55
N ARG A 165 -7.52 2.99 6.29
CA ARG A 165 -8.09 3.01 4.92
C ARG A 165 -7.44 4.08 4.05
N LEU A 166 -7.13 5.27 4.59
CA LEU A 166 -6.40 6.30 3.83
C LEU A 166 -5.03 5.80 3.37
N LEU A 167 -4.28 5.14 4.25
CA LEU A 167 -2.98 4.53 3.93
C LEU A 167 -3.13 3.40 2.88
N CYS A 168 -4.12 2.53 3.05
CA CYS A 168 -4.44 1.47 2.10
C CYS A 168 -4.78 2.01 0.71
N ASN A 169 -5.65 3.01 0.63
CA ASN A 169 -6.07 3.63 -0.64
C ASN A 169 -4.89 4.25 -1.38
N PHE A 170 -3.97 4.88 -0.65
CA PHE A 170 -2.76 5.43 -1.24
C PHE A 170 -1.89 4.32 -1.86
N VAL A 171 -1.60 3.25 -1.11
CA VAL A 171 -0.82 2.09 -1.62
C VAL A 171 -1.48 1.49 -2.86
N MET A 172 -2.80 1.25 -2.80
CA MET A 172 -3.55 0.67 -3.91
C MET A 172 -3.52 1.55 -5.17
N LYS A 173 -3.58 2.88 -5.01
CA LYS A 173 -3.44 3.83 -6.12
C LYS A 173 -2.07 3.72 -6.77
N GLN A 174 -0.99 3.61 -5.97
CA GLN A 174 0.36 3.46 -6.50
C GLN A 174 0.55 2.14 -7.25
N ILE A 175 -0.04 1.04 -6.75
CA ILE A 175 -0.03 -0.26 -7.44
C ILE A 175 -0.69 -0.15 -8.83
N GLN A 176 -1.83 0.52 -8.94
CA GLN A 176 -2.52 0.69 -10.22
C GLN A 176 -1.67 1.45 -11.26
N HIS A 177 -0.82 2.39 -10.82
CA HIS A 177 0.10 3.11 -11.71
C HIS A 177 1.26 2.23 -12.19
N GLN A 178 1.61 1.16 -11.47
CA GLN A 178 2.72 0.26 -11.82
C GLN A 178 2.31 -0.96 -12.68
N VAL A 179 1.02 -1.31 -12.73
CA VAL A 179 0.56 -2.44 -13.56
C VAL A 179 0.49 -1.98 -15.04
N PRO A 180 1.31 -2.52 -15.95
CA PRO A 180 1.19 -2.20 -17.37
C PRO A 180 -0.21 -2.58 -17.86
N ARG A 181 -0.84 -1.69 -18.63
CA ARG A 181 -2.17 -1.95 -19.21
C ARG A 181 -2.13 -3.24 -20.01
N ARG A 182 -3.04 -4.16 -19.70
CA ARG A 182 -3.08 -5.48 -20.33
C ARG A 182 -3.35 -5.34 -21.83
N GLU A 183 -2.63 -6.09 -22.67
CA GLU A 183 -2.71 -6.00 -24.13
C GLU A 183 -4.12 -6.20 -24.69
N TRP A 184 -4.96 -7.03 -24.04
CA TRP A 184 -6.35 -7.23 -24.45
C TRP A 184 -7.22 -5.98 -24.26
N GLU A 185 -6.89 -5.13 -23.28
CA GLU A 185 -7.57 -3.86 -23.03
C GLU A 185 -7.23 -2.82 -24.10
N GLN A 186 -6.05 -2.95 -24.72
CA GLN A 186 -5.66 -2.14 -25.88
C GLN A 186 -6.32 -2.62 -27.18
N LEU A 187 -6.47 -3.95 -27.36
CA LEU A 187 -7.12 -4.53 -28.54
C LEU A 187 -8.61 -4.16 -28.65
N SER A 188 -9.32 -4.09 -27.52
CA SER A 188 -10.71 -3.61 -27.46
C SER A 188 -10.83 -2.17 -27.96
N ARG A 189 -9.97 -1.26 -27.48
CA ARG A 189 -10.00 0.17 -27.84
C ARG A 189 -9.67 0.41 -29.32
N ARG A 190 -8.85 -0.46 -29.93
CA ARG A 190 -8.54 -0.40 -31.37
C ARG A 190 -9.67 -0.83 -32.28
N ARG A 191 -10.60 -1.68 -31.80
CA ARG A 191 -11.75 -2.16 -32.61
C ARG A 191 -12.94 -1.21 -32.67
N HIS A 192 -12.93 -0.14 -31.88
CA HIS A 192 -14.02 0.86 -31.81
C HIS A 192 -13.63 2.24 -32.39
N ARG A 193 -12.56 2.32 -33.18
CA ARG A 193 -12.33 3.45 -34.12
C ARG A 193 -12.75 3.02 -35.51
#